data_AF-A0A401FWJ8-F1
#
_entry.id   AF-A0A401FWJ8-F1
#
_cell.length_a   1.000
_cell.length_b   1.000
_cell.length_c   1.000
_cell.angle_alpha   90.00
_cell.angle_beta   90.00
_cell.angle_gamma   90.00
#
_symmetry.space_group_name_H-M   'P 1'
#
loop_
_entity.id
_entity.type
_entity.pdbx_description
1 polymer ?
#
loop_
_entity_poly.entity_id
_entity_poly.type
_entity_poly.pdbx_seq_one_letter_code
_entity_poly.pdbx_strand_id
1 'polypeptide(L)'
;MRESNYMTGKVRILLTDGMGTVLQERQVRNMIVNSGRKLMADLFAGTSAGDPVRYMGIGTGDAATTAGMTGLASEISHLTPDQSPRTLVDAQITEPAEGAIITVTAAFNGEDFIADDAGELSLQEAGLFTEDAEGTMYNRVTFDPIPLRRGYEITLIWDVTFPAVPLATD
;
A
#
# COMPACT_ATOMS: atom_id res chain seq x y z
N MET A 1 9.97 -31.36 -13.81
CA MET A 1 10.16 -29.91 -13.69
C MET A 1 9.59 -29.45 -12.35
N ARG A 2 10.30 -28.64 -11.57
CA ARG A 2 9.77 -28.04 -10.32
C ARG A 2 9.73 -26.53 -10.52
N GLU A 3 8.53 -25.98 -10.48
CA GLU A 3 8.29 -24.54 -10.56
C GLU A 3 8.50 -23.89 -9.18
N SER A 4 9.05 -22.67 -9.17
CA SER A 4 9.25 -21.87 -7.97
C SER A 4 9.06 -20.40 -8.33
N ASN A 5 7.94 -19.83 -7.90
CA ASN A 5 7.60 -18.42 -8.10
C ASN A 5 7.54 -17.70 -6.77
N TYR A 6 8.04 -16.47 -6.75
CA TYR A 6 7.94 -15.57 -5.61
C TYR A 6 7.08 -14.37 -5.98
N MET A 7 5.97 -14.18 -5.25
CA MET A 7 5.19 -12.95 -5.35
C MET A 7 6.03 -11.79 -4.85
N THR A 8 6.06 -10.70 -5.60
CA THR A 8 6.78 -9.48 -5.23
C THR A 8 5.83 -8.29 -5.22
N GLY A 9 6.21 -7.25 -4.48
CA GLY A 9 5.48 -6.01 -4.53
C GLY A 9 6.41 -4.80 -4.44
N LYS A 10 5.95 -3.70 -5.04
CA LYS A 10 6.59 -2.40 -4.98
C LYS A 10 5.50 -1.33 -4.93
N VAL A 11 5.72 -0.29 -4.14
CA VAL A 11 4.91 0.92 -4.18
C VAL A 11 5.67 1.99 -4.95
N ARG A 12 4.98 2.68 -5.85
CA ARG A 12 5.40 3.95 -6.41
C ARG A 12 4.66 5.05 -5.64
N ILE A 13 5.42 6.01 -5.16
CA ILE A 13 4.95 7.09 -4.30
C ILE A 13 5.15 8.38 -5.05
N LEU A 14 4.06 9.09 -5.30
CA LEU A 14 4.05 10.34 -6.05
C LEU A 14 3.52 11.46 -5.14
N LEU A 15 4.32 12.48 -4.89
CA LEU A 15 3.90 13.70 -4.20
C LEU A 15 3.70 14.81 -5.23
N THR A 16 2.52 15.42 -5.23
CA THR A 16 2.17 16.55 -6.09
C THR A 16 1.76 17.78 -5.28
N ASP A 17 1.91 18.97 -5.86
CA ASP A 17 1.30 20.19 -5.34
C ASP A 17 -0.14 20.38 -5.86
N GLY A 18 -0.80 21.44 -5.39
CA GLY A 18 -2.20 21.75 -5.74
C GLY A 18 -2.41 22.16 -7.20
N MET A 19 -1.33 22.30 -7.98
CA MET A 19 -1.40 22.49 -9.44
C MET A 19 -1.15 21.17 -10.21
N GLY A 20 -0.90 20.07 -9.49
CA GLY A 20 -0.55 18.77 -10.07
C GLY A 20 0.92 18.63 -10.44
N THR A 21 1.79 19.57 -10.03
CA THR A 21 3.23 19.48 -10.30
C THR A 21 3.82 18.38 -9.44
N VAL A 22 4.56 17.45 -10.05
CA VAL A 22 5.28 16.40 -9.32
C VAL A 22 6.43 17.03 -8.54
N LEU A 23 6.34 16.97 -7.21
CA LEU A 23 7.37 17.44 -6.29
C LEU A 23 8.39 16.33 -5.99
N GLN A 24 7.90 15.10 -5.81
CA GLN A 24 8.74 13.93 -5.55
C GLN A 24 8.12 12.67 -6.15
N GLU A 25 8.97 11.77 -6.63
CA GLU A 25 8.58 10.42 -7.03
C GLU A 25 9.62 9.41 -6.56
N ARG A 26 9.16 8.28 -6.02
CA ARG A 26 10.04 7.17 -5.65
C ARG A 26 9.37 5.82 -5.77
N GLN A 27 10.18 4.78 -5.83
CA GLN A 27 9.72 3.40 -5.78
C GLN A 27 10.39 2.66 -4.63
N VAL A 28 9.60 1.93 -3.85
CA VAL A 28 10.08 1.21 -2.67
C VAL A 28 9.49 -0.19 -2.66
N ARG A 29 10.34 -1.20 -2.42
CA ARG A 29 9.87 -2.58 -2.27
C ARG A 29 9.25 -2.76 -0.90
N ASN A 30 8.16 -3.51 -0.82
CA ASN A 30 7.51 -3.81 0.43
C ASN A 30 7.86 -5.20 0.97
N MET A 31 7.50 -5.45 2.21
CA MET A 31 7.42 -6.79 2.76
C MET A 31 5.95 -7.22 2.81
N ILE A 32 5.63 -8.37 2.19
CA ILE A 32 4.36 -9.05 2.46
C ILE A 32 4.48 -9.68 3.85
N VAL A 33 3.56 -9.37 4.76
CA VAL A 33 3.59 -9.90 6.13
C VAL A 33 2.93 -11.27 6.22
N ASN A 34 3.04 -11.95 7.36
CA ASN A 34 2.49 -13.28 7.54
C ASN A 34 0.98 -13.32 7.35
N SER A 35 0.26 -12.31 7.86
CA SER A 35 -1.19 -12.17 7.68
C SER A 35 -1.57 -11.98 6.21
N GLY A 36 -0.80 -11.24 5.41
CA GLY A 36 -1.03 -11.09 3.98
C GLY A 36 -0.80 -12.36 3.16
N ARG A 37 0.23 -13.15 3.51
CA ARG A 37 0.42 -14.49 2.92
C ARG A 37 -0.75 -15.42 3.25
N LYS A 38 -1.22 -15.39 4.48
CA LYS A 38 -2.38 -16.17 4.91
C LYS A 38 -3.66 -15.71 4.18
N LEU A 39 -3.88 -14.41 4.06
CA LEU A 39 -5.01 -13.84 3.31
C LEU A 39 -5.09 -14.39 1.88
N MET A 40 -3.96 -14.40 1.16
CA MET A 40 -3.91 -14.97 -0.20
C MET A 40 -4.25 -16.46 -0.22
N ALA A 41 -3.78 -17.23 0.76
CA ALA A 41 -4.10 -18.65 0.86
C ALA A 41 -5.60 -18.88 1.16
N ASP A 42 -6.20 -18.04 2.01
CA ASP A 42 -7.63 -18.11 2.34
C ASP A 42 -8.50 -17.77 1.13
N LEU A 43 -8.16 -16.70 0.39
CA LEU A 43 -8.84 -16.34 -0.86
C LEU A 43 -8.75 -17.47 -1.90
N PHE A 44 -7.58 -18.12 -2.02
CA PHE A 44 -7.41 -19.26 -2.94
C PHE A 44 -8.19 -20.50 -2.51
N ALA A 45 -8.32 -20.72 -1.20
CA ALA A 45 -9.14 -21.80 -0.64
C ALA A 45 -10.64 -21.51 -0.74
N GLY A 46 -11.04 -20.31 -1.17
CA GLY A 46 -12.44 -19.87 -1.18
C GLY A 46 -13.04 -19.80 0.22
N THR A 47 -12.22 -19.65 1.26
CA THR A 47 -12.71 -19.50 2.62
C THR A 47 -13.06 -18.03 2.84
N SER A 48 -14.31 -17.76 3.21
CA SER A 48 -14.85 -16.40 3.43
C SER A 48 -14.29 -15.71 4.69
N ALA A 49 -13.08 -16.05 5.12
CA ALA A 49 -12.43 -15.51 6.31
C ALA A 49 -11.51 -14.32 6.00
N GLY A 50 -11.32 -13.96 4.73
CA GLY A 50 -10.55 -12.79 4.33
C GLY A 50 -11.26 -12.04 3.21
N ASP A 51 -11.73 -10.84 3.51
CA ASP A 51 -12.15 -9.90 2.48
C ASP A 51 -10.97 -9.53 1.58
N PRO A 52 -11.19 -9.23 0.29
CA PRO A 52 -10.10 -8.77 -0.57
C PRO A 52 -9.45 -7.49 -0.02
N VAL A 53 -8.23 -7.18 -0.47
CA VAL A 53 -7.61 -5.88 -0.18
C VAL A 53 -8.47 -4.77 -0.79
N ARG A 54 -8.90 -3.82 0.04
CA ARG A 54 -9.81 -2.73 -0.34
C ARG A 54 -9.38 -1.36 0.17
N TYR A 55 -8.42 -1.31 1.10
CA TYR A 55 -8.02 -0.09 1.77
C TYR A 55 -6.50 0.07 1.77
N MET A 56 -6.05 1.32 1.80
CA MET A 56 -4.67 1.69 1.97
C MET A 56 -4.53 2.67 3.13
N GLY A 57 -3.59 2.40 4.02
CA GLY A 57 -3.24 3.27 5.14
C GLY A 57 -1.88 3.91 4.94
N ILE A 58 -1.70 5.10 5.52
CA ILE A 58 -0.44 5.83 5.60
C ILE A 58 -0.13 6.20 7.05
N GLY A 59 1.15 6.41 7.35
CA GLY A 59 1.59 6.71 8.71
C GLY A 59 2.93 7.44 8.77
N THR A 60 3.30 7.82 9.99
CA THR A 60 4.56 8.54 10.30
C THR A 60 5.63 7.66 10.92
N GLY A 61 5.33 6.38 11.18
CA GLY A 61 6.22 5.45 11.85
C GLY A 61 7.38 5.01 10.96
N ASP A 62 8.57 4.95 11.54
CA ASP A 62 9.84 4.62 10.88
C ASP A 62 10.37 3.22 11.23
N ALA A 63 9.68 2.50 12.13
CA ALA A 63 10.08 1.18 12.56
C ALA A 63 10.21 0.21 11.37
N ALA A 64 11.33 -0.49 11.27
CA ALA A 64 11.57 -1.44 10.19
C ALA A 64 10.46 -2.51 10.12
N THR A 65 9.97 -2.79 8.89
CA THR A 65 8.92 -3.78 8.70
C THR A 65 9.38 -5.17 9.12
N THR A 66 8.59 -5.84 9.96
CA THR A 66 8.79 -7.24 10.31
C THR A 66 7.61 -8.08 9.84
N ALA A 67 7.84 -9.37 9.62
CA ALA A 67 6.82 -10.27 9.09
C ALA A 67 5.61 -10.48 10.03
N GLY A 68 5.75 -10.15 11.32
CA GLY A 68 4.70 -10.32 12.33
C GLY A 68 3.84 -9.08 12.58
N MET A 69 4.12 -7.95 11.92
CA MET A 69 3.28 -6.76 12.06
C MET A 69 1.88 -7.02 11.52
N THR A 70 0.88 -6.47 12.21
CA THR A 70 -0.54 -6.56 11.87
C THR A 70 -1.17 -5.20 11.54
N GLY A 71 -0.41 -4.12 11.69
CA GLY A 71 -0.81 -2.75 11.36
C GLY A 71 0.41 -1.86 11.12
N LEU A 72 0.15 -0.59 10.78
CA LEU A 72 1.17 0.44 10.73
C LEU A 72 1.68 0.78 12.15
N ALA A 73 2.92 1.24 12.25
CA ALA A 73 3.54 1.55 13.54
C ALA A 73 2.98 2.85 14.14
N SER A 74 2.61 3.81 13.31
CA SER A 74 1.97 5.08 13.68
C SER A 74 1.08 5.53 12.52
N GLU A 75 -0.07 4.83 12.38
CA GLU A 75 -1.12 5.17 11.41
C GLU A 75 -1.65 6.58 11.69
N ILE A 76 -1.83 7.38 10.64
CA ILE A 76 -2.48 8.69 10.76
C ILE A 76 -3.96 8.58 10.43
N SER A 77 -4.78 9.38 11.09
CA SER A 77 -6.23 9.45 10.88
C SER A 77 -6.61 10.76 10.17
N HIS A 78 -7.75 10.74 9.49
CA HIS A 78 -8.36 11.94 8.93
C HIS A 78 -8.70 12.94 10.06
N LEU A 79 -8.71 14.24 9.74
CA LEU A 79 -9.12 15.30 10.65
C LEU A 79 -10.61 15.20 11.02
N THR A 80 -11.44 14.75 10.09
CA THR A 80 -12.87 14.59 10.34
C THR A 80 -13.06 13.49 11.37
N PRO A 81 -13.75 13.77 12.49
CA PRO A 81 -14.09 12.73 13.45
C PRO A 81 -14.85 11.58 12.78
N ASP A 82 -14.59 10.36 13.26
CA ASP A 82 -15.25 9.13 12.81
C ASP A 82 -14.97 8.70 11.36
N GLN A 83 -14.12 9.41 10.62
CA GLN A 83 -13.59 8.90 9.35
C GLN A 83 -12.54 7.83 9.60
N SER A 84 -12.59 6.76 8.80
CA SER A 84 -11.57 5.72 8.82
C SER A 84 -10.16 6.30 8.57
N PRO A 85 -9.11 5.76 9.20
CA PRO A 85 -7.73 6.13 8.89
C PRO A 85 -7.27 5.72 7.48
N ARG A 86 -8.04 4.89 6.75
CA ARG A 86 -7.63 4.28 5.50
C ARG A 86 -8.55 4.67 4.36
N THR A 87 -7.96 4.79 3.18
CA THR A 87 -8.65 5.20 1.96
C THR A 87 -8.99 3.98 1.11
N LEU A 88 -10.20 3.95 0.52
CA LEU A 88 -10.58 2.94 -0.46
C LEU A 88 -9.64 2.97 -1.67
N VAL A 89 -9.31 1.79 -2.18
CA VAL A 89 -8.41 1.65 -3.33
C VAL A 89 -9.16 1.38 -4.62
N ASP A 90 -8.60 1.85 -5.74
CA ASP A 90 -8.90 1.31 -7.06
C ASP A 90 -7.91 0.18 -7.39
N ALA A 91 -8.40 -0.92 -7.94
CA ALA A 91 -7.59 -2.10 -8.23
C ALA A 91 -7.84 -2.61 -9.64
N GLN A 92 -6.76 -2.74 -10.42
CA GLN A 92 -6.80 -3.18 -11.82
C GLN A 92 -5.83 -4.32 -12.04
N ILE A 93 -6.24 -5.34 -12.80
CA ILE A 93 -5.39 -6.49 -13.15
C ILE A 93 -4.94 -6.36 -14.61
N THR A 94 -3.67 -6.64 -14.84
CA THR A 94 -3.08 -6.80 -16.17
C THR A 94 -2.33 -8.13 -16.25
N GLU A 95 -2.25 -8.69 -17.45
CA GLU A 95 -1.61 -9.99 -17.70
C GLU A 95 -0.58 -9.85 -18.83
N PRO A 96 0.54 -9.14 -18.60
CA PRO A 96 1.66 -9.15 -19.54
C PRO A 96 2.30 -10.55 -19.65
N ALA A 97 3.19 -10.74 -20.63
CA ALA A 97 3.85 -12.03 -20.87
C ALA A 97 4.67 -12.52 -19.66
N GLU A 98 5.12 -11.59 -18.83
CA GLU A 98 5.95 -11.84 -17.64
C GLU A 98 5.13 -12.27 -16.41
N GLY A 99 3.80 -12.36 -16.49
CA GLY A 99 2.91 -12.81 -15.42
C GLY A 99 1.70 -11.91 -15.20
N ALA A 100 0.97 -12.13 -14.11
CA ALA A 100 -0.15 -11.27 -13.73
C ALA A 100 0.32 -10.16 -12.78
N ILE A 101 -0.20 -8.96 -12.94
CA ILE A 101 0.06 -7.81 -12.07
C ILE A 101 -1.26 -7.22 -11.64
N ILE A 102 -1.46 -7.07 -10.33
CA ILE A 102 -2.51 -6.21 -9.79
C ILE A 102 -1.90 -4.87 -9.38
N THR A 103 -2.45 -3.80 -9.92
CA THR A 103 -2.09 -2.42 -9.59
C THR A 103 -3.17 -1.84 -8.68
N VAL A 104 -2.78 -1.42 -7.49
CA VAL A 104 -3.67 -0.91 -6.43
C VAL A 104 -3.32 0.55 -6.15
N THR A 105 -4.27 1.46 -6.35
CA THR A 105 -4.04 2.91 -6.30
C THR A 105 -4.92 3.58 -5.25
N ALA A 106 -4.33 4.49 -4.48
CA ALA A 106 -5.06 5.43 -3.63
C ALA A 106 -4.35 6.79 -3.60
N ALA A 107 -5.13 7.86 -3.45
CA ALA A 107 -4.65 9.23 -3.27
C ALA A 107 -5.07 9.74 -1.89
N PHE A 108 -4.19 10.51 -1.27
CA PHE A 108 -4.40 11.10 0.04
C PHE A 108 -4.13 12.61 -0.05
N ASN A 109 -5.16 13.42 0.16
CA ASN A 109 -5.03 14.87 0.13
C ASN A 109 -4.55 15.37 1.47
N GLY A 110 -3.54 16.24 1.50
CA GLY A 110 -3.05 16.79 2.76
C GLY A 110 -4.09 17.57 3.55
N GLU A 111 -5.13 18.09 2.89
CA GLU A 111 -6.27 18.74 3.55
C GLU A 111 -7.06 17.81 4.47
N ASP A 112 -7.05 16.50 4.17
CA ASP A 112 -7.75 15.48 4.94
C ASP A 112 -7.04 15.16 6.27
N PHE A 113 -5.74 15.47 6.39
CA PHE A 113 -4.89 15.07 7.52
C PHE A 113 -4.27 16.25 8.28
N ILE A 114 -4.25 17.46 7.70
CA ILE A 114 -3.49 18.62 8.20
C ILE A 114 -4.41 19.83 8.35
N ALA A 115 -4.58 20.30 9.59
CA ALA A 115 -5.43 21.47 9.90
C ALA A 115 -4.85 22.77 9.29
N ASP A 116 -5.68 23.80 9.11
CA ASP A 116 -5.33 25.04 8.37
C ASP A 116 -4.02 25.71 8.81
N ASP A 117 -3.67 25.65 10.09
CA ASP A 117 -2.44 26.22 10.67
C ASP A 117 -1.40 25.16 11.08
N ALA A 118 -1.65 23.89 10.78
CA ALA A 118 -0.68 22.81 11.01
C ALA A 118 0.34 22.80 9.87
N GLY A 119 1.62 22.63 10.21
CA GLY A 119 2.72 22.66 9.24
C GLY A 119 2.70 21.49 8.27
N GLU A 120 3.49 20.45 8.55
CA GLU A 120 3.58 19.27 7.69
C GLU A 120 3.58 17.98 8.51
N LEU A 121 3.14 16.89 7.88
CA LEU A 121 3.33 15.54 8.39
C LEU A 121 4.47 14.86 7.61
N SER A 122 5.40 14.28 8.35
CA SER A 122 6.47 13.46 7.77
C SER A 122 6.00 12.02 7.61
N LEU A 123 5.44 11.70 6.43
CA LEU A 123 5.01 10.34 6.11
C LEU A 123 6.22 9.42 5.94
N GLN A 124 6.17 8.24 6.55
CA GLN A 124 7.27 7.27 6.54
C GLN A 124 6.85 5.81 6.37
N GLU A 125 5.55 5.53 6.33
CA GLU A 125 5.04 4.18 6.11
C GLU A 125 3.73 4.16 5.34
N ALA A 126 3.47 3.02 4.70
CA ALA A 126 2.19 2.71 4.06
C ALA A 126 1.93 1.19 4.08
N GLY A 127 0.67 0.81 3.94
CA GLY A 127 0.25 -0.59 3.89
C GLY A 127 -1.11 -0.79 3.24
N LEU A 128 -1.33 -2.00 2.71
CA LEU A 128 -2.60 -2.45 2.15
C LEU A 128 -3.39 -3.28 3.17
N PHE A 129 -4.71 -3.07 3.21
CA PHE A 129 -5.61 -3.64 4.21
C PHE A 129 -6.93 -4.13 3.59
N THR A 130 -7.57 -5.08 4.25
CA THR A 130 -8.89 -5.60 3.84
C THR A 130 -10.05 -4.73 4.33
N GLU A 131 -9.87 -4.06 5.48
CA GLU A 131 -10.86 -3.18 6.10
C GLU A 131 -10.23 -1.84 6.51
N ASP A 132 -11.12 -0.91 6.80
CA ASP A 132 -10.87 0.50 7.03
C ASP A 132 -10.22 0.78 8.41
N ALA A 133 -10.30 -0.13 9.38
CA ALA A 133 -9.62 -0.01 10.69
C ALA A 133 -9.08 -1.35 11.24
N GLU A 134 -9.91 -2.39 11.37
CA GLU A 134 -9.56 -3.65 12.06
C GLU A 134 -9.19 -4.82 11.11
N GLY A 135 -8.98 -4.52 9.83
CA GLY A 135 -8.74 -5.52 8.78
C GLY A 135 -7.37 -6.19 8.80
N THR A 136 -7.23 -7.21 7.95
CA THR A 136 -5.96 -7.88 7.73
C THR A 136 -4.99 -6.97 6.98
N MET A 137 -3.81 -6.75 7.54
CA MET A 137 -2.71 -6.13 6.80
C MET A 137 -2.09 -7.12 5.81
N TYR A 138 -2.08 -6.77 4.53
CA TYR A 138 -1.46 -7.56 3.47
C TYR A 138 0.06 -7.34 3.43
N ASN A 139 0.48 -6.08 3.46
CA ASN A 139 1.88 -5.71 3.39
C ASN A 139 2.14 -4.40 4.13
N ARG A 140 3.42 -4.11 4.32
CA ARG A 140 3.89 -2.82 4.80
C ARG A 140 5.21 -2.44 4.18
N VAL A 141 5.44 -1.14 4.04
CA VAL A 141 6.70 -0.54 3.63
C VAL A 141 7.02 0.64 4.54
N THR A 142 8.31 0.84 4.82
CA THR A 142 8.83 2.12 5.32
C THR A 142 9.71 2.77 4.27
N PHE A 143 9.85 4.08 4.37
CA PHE A 143 10.57 4.88 3.40
C PHE A 143 11.06 6.18 4.05
N ASP A 144 11.98 6.87 3.38
CA ASP A 144 12.47 8.17 3.86
C ASP A 144 11.30 9.17 4.03
N PRO A 145 11.41 10.17 4.91
CA PRO A 145 10.39 11.20 5.09
C PRO A 145 9.84 11.79 3.78
N ILE A 146 8.52 11.77 3.60
CA ILE A 146 7.81 12.61 2.63
C ILE A 146 7.01 13.68 3.37
N PRO A 147 7.22 14.98 3.08
CA PRO A 147 6.48 16.05 3.72
C PRO A 147 5.10 16.22 3.06
N LEU A 148 4.06 15.70 3.70
CA LEU A 148 2.68 16.00 3.32
C LEU A 148 2.26 17.34 3.95
N ARG A 149 1.62 18.20 3.18
CA ARG A 149 1.12 19.52 3.58
C ARG A 149 -0.27 19.76 3.01
N ARG A 150 -1.01 20.73 3.54
CA ARG A 150 -2.23 21.21 2.87
C ARG A 150 -1.92 21.65 1.44
N GLY A 151 -2.83 21.35 0.53
CA GLY A 151 -2.65 21.58 -0.91
C GLY A 151 -1.65 20.65 -1.58
N TYR A 152 -1.08 19.66 -0.89
CA TYR A 152 -0.33 18.57 -1.52
C TYR A 152 -1.18 17.31 -1.57
N GLU A 153 -0.91 16.44 -2.54
CA GLU A 153 -1.49 15.10 -2.63
C GLU A 153 -0.37 14.07 -2.69
N ILE A 154 -0.52 12.97 -1.96
CA ILE A 154 0.30 11.78 -2.13
C ILE A 154 -0.53 10.68 -2.80
N THR A 155 -0.10 10.28 -3.99
CA THR A 155 -0.66 9.14 -4.72
C THR A 155 0.26 7.94 -4.55
N LEU A 156 -0.30 6.84 -4.05
CA LEU A 156 0.37 5.56 -3.86
C LEU A 156 -0.15 4.55 -4.86
N ILE A 157 0.75 3.98 -5.64
CA ILE A 157 0.43 3.03 -6.72
C ILE A 157 1.24 1.76 -6.46
N TRP A 158 0.55 0.70 -6.10
CA TRP A 158 1.14 -0.55 -5.67
C TRP A 158 1.02 -1.61 -6.75
N ASP A 159 2.15 -2.11 -7.25
CA ASP A 159 2.17 -3.27 -8.11
C ASP A 159 2.45 -4.51 -7.25
N VAL A 160 1.57 -5.50 -7.32
CA VAL A 160 1.82 -6.86 -6.82
C VAL A 160 1.92 -7.78 -8.02
N THR A 161 3.09 -8.40 -8.18
CA THR A 161 3.43 -9.22 -9.34
C THR A 161 3.42 -10.70 -8.98
N PHE A 162 2.67 -11.46 -9.78
CA PHE A 162 2.64 -12.91 -9.84
C PHE A 162 3.40 -13.34 -11.10
N PRO A 163 4.72 -13.59 -11.00
CA PRO A 163 5.55 -13.79 -12.19
C PRO A 163 5.20 -15.11 -12.90
N ALA A 164 5.30 -15.09 -14.23
CA ALA A 164 5.38 -16.29 -15.05
C ALA A 164 6.77 -16.92 -14.92
N VAL A 165 6.86 -18.25 -14.99
CA VAL A 165 8.14 -18.92 -15.17
C VAL A 165 8.54 -18.82 -16.64
N PRO A 166 9.77 -18.42 -16.97
CA PRO A 166 10.28 -18.59 -18.33
C PRO A 166 10.23 -20.08 -18.69
N LEU A 167 9.54 -20.44 -19.78
CA LEU A 167 9.58 -21.80 -20.31
C LEU A 167 11.06 -22.19 -20.49
N ALA A 168 11.55 -23.17 -19.72
CA ALA A 168 12.86 -23.73 -19.99
C ALA A 168 12.78 -24.35 -21.39
N THR A 169 13.54 -23.81 -22.34
CA THR A 169 13.79 -24.50 -23.61
C THR A 169 14.69 -25.69 -23.27
N ASP A 170 14.16 -26.90 -23.38
CA ASP A 170 14.89 -28.17 -23.23
C ASP A 170 16.16 -28.23 -24.10
#